data_AF-A0A0B5J653-F1
#
_entry.id   AF-A0A0B5J653-F1
#
_cell.length_a   1.000
_cell.length_b   1.000
_cell.length_c   1.000
_cell.angle_alpha   90.00
_cell.angle_beta   90.00
_cell.angle_gamma   90.00
#
_symmetry.space_group_name_H-M   'P 1'
#
loop_
_entity.id
_entity.type
_entity.pdbx_description
1 polymer ?
#
loop_
_entity_poly.entity_id
_entity_poly.type
_entity_poly.pdbx_seq_one_letter_code
_entity_poly.pdbx_strand_id
1 'polypeptide(L)'
;MHPPPSLGVLGVLGLALSCRGTGAFLVHVASSCPLAANGSALAFDFTLVFNKNPLVCYDPAAQRFVPCDWGLLHNFAGVVAYVLNNGTAWVERAEARRQACRDLAARFWASAALRRTPPQVRIVPVPLPNTPNAVLLTCHVWGFYPAEVTVLWLHNGDVVATGDTAKLLPNGDWTYQTQVTLTVTAKAGDTFTCSVQHASLNRPLRKRWGPGLSPGLTVKVAVAAVTMTLGLVVFAAGTFSYCRQAPGPGPGSGPGPGPASCPGSGPGSGPGPGPASCPGSGPNPAPGLGSGPSPDLGPGPRFGPSTATCDHVVTTL
;
A
#
# COMPACT_ATOMS: atom_id res chain seq x y z
N MET A 1 -18.20 23.59 44.76
CA MET A 1 -18.30 22.47 43.78
C MET A 1 -17.34 21.39 44.24
N HIS A 2 -17.86 20.36 44.92
CA HIS A 2 -17.07 19.23 45.41
C HIS A 2 -16.82 18.23 44.27
N PRO A 3 -15.64 17.59 44.21
CA PRO A 3 -15.42 16.48 43.29
C PRO A 3 -16.31 15.29 43.68
N PRO A 4 -16.89 14.54 42.71
CA PRO A 4 -17.69 13.36 43.02
C PRO A 4 -16.81 12.24 43.61
N PRO A 5 -17.38 11.31 44.40
CA PRO A 5 -16.68 10.19 45.02
C PRO A 5 -16.31 9.09 44.01
N SER A 6 -15.75 9.45 42.86
CA SER A 6 -15.36 8.54 41.77
C SER A 6 -14.00 7.87 41.97
N LEU A 7 -13.27 8.21 43.05
CA LEU A 7 -11.97 7.60 43.39
C LEU A 7 -12.10 6.24 44.10
N GLY A 8 -13.27 5.92 44.67
CA GLY A 8 -13.45 4.68 45.44
C GLY A 8 -13.47 3.42 44.57
N VAL A 9 -14.12 3.45 43.41
CA VAL A 9 -14.34 2.24 42.58
C VAL A 9 -13.06 1.79 41.89
N LEU A 10 -12.28 2.73 41.34
CA LEU A 10 -10.96 2.45 40.76
C LEU A 10 -9.90 2.20 41.85
N GLY A 11 -10.00 2.89 42.99
CA GLY A 11 -9.11 2.73 44.13
C GLY A 11 -9.24 1.35 44.80
N VAL A 12 -10.45 0.80 44.93
CA VAL A 12 -10.68 -0.55 45.46
C VAL A 12 -10.17 -1.64 44.50
N LEU A 13 -10.30 -1.43 43.19
CA LEU A 13 -9.71 -2.33 42.17
C LEU A 13 -8.17 -2.34 42.26
N GLY A 14 -7.56 -1.16 42.41
CA GLY A 14 -6.11 -1.00 42.55
C GLY A 14 -5.58 -1.55 43.88
N LEU A 15 -6.25 -1.27 45.00
CA LEU A 15 -5.84 -1.69 46.34
C LEU A 15 -5.97 -3.21 46.55
N ALA A 16 -6.99 -3.86 45.99
CA ALA A 16 -7.13 -5.32 46.08
C ALA A 16 -6.03 -6.08 45.32
N LEU A 17 -5.47 -5.49 44.26
CA LEU A 17 -4.44 -6.10 43.40
C LEU A 17 -3.00 -5.63 43.73
N SER A 18 -2.84 -4.59 44.55
CA SER A 18 -1.52 -4.07 44.98
C SER A 18 -0.88 -4.85 46.13
N CYS A 19 -1.60 -5.81 46.72
CA CYS A 19 -1.03 -6.71 47.71
C CYS A 19 -0.26 -7.85 47.03
N ARG A 20 0.98 -7.53 46.64
CA ARG A 20 2.08 -8.40 46.17
C ARG A 20 2.14 -8.68 44.66
N GLY A 21 3.18 -8.12 44.05
CA GLY A 21 3.77 -8.64 42.81
C GLY A 21 3.55 -7.77 41.59
N THR A 22 4.64 -7.42 40.94
CA THR A 22 4.75 -6.78 39.64
C THR A 22 3.81 -7.42 38.60
N GLY A 23 2.68 -6.77 38.32
CA GLY A 23 1.76 -7.11 37.24
C GLY A 23 1.10 -5.84 36.72
N ALA A 24 1.14 -5.62 35.40
CA ALA A 24 0.38 -4.55 34.77
C ALA A 24 -1.01 -5.09 34.43
N PHE A 25 -2.04 -4.51 35.05
CA PHE A 25 -3.43 -4.81 34.73
C PHE A 25 -4.03 -3.68 33.89
N LEU A 26 -4.92 -4.05 32.98
CA LEU A 26 -5.58 -3.10 32.08
C LEU A 26 -7.09 -3.18 32.25
N VAL A 27 -7.71 -2.02 32.50
CA VAL A 27 -9.16 -1.87 32.57
C VAL A 27 -9.61 -1.10 31.33
N HIS A 28 -10.57 -1.64 30.59
CA HIS A 28 -11.25 -0.95 29.51
C HIS A 28 -12.71 -0.73 29.86
N VAL A 29 -13.24 0.43 29.46
CA VAL A 29 -14.67 0.72 29.44
C VAL A 29 -15.08 0.82 27.99
N ALA A 30 -15.61 -0.28 27.45
CA ALA A 30 -15.98 -0.38 26.05
C ALA A 30 -17.49 -0.13 25.89
N SER A 31 -17.85 0.59 24.85
CA SER A 31 -19.24 0.69 24.41
C SER A 31 -19.32 0.49 22.90
N SER A 32 -20.17 -0.42 22.46
CA SER A 32 -20.43 -0.71 21.06
C SER A 32 -21.91 -0.53 20.76
N CYS A 33 -22.22 -0.30 19.49
CA CYS A 33 -23.56 0.02 19.06
C CYS A 33 -23.74 -0.45 17.62
N PRO A 34 -24.16 -1.70 17.42
CA PRO A 34 -24.41 -2.22 16.08
C PRO A 34 -25.59 -1.48 15.43
N LEU A 35 -25.41 -1.16 14.16
CA LEU A 35 -26.35 -0.36 13.37
C LEU A 35 -26.90 -1.21 12.22
N ALA A 36 -28.20 -1.08 11.96
CA ALA A 36 -28.85 -1.67 10.79
C ALA A 36 -28.49 -0.92 9.51
N ALA A 37 -28.76 -1.51 8.35
CA ALA A 37 -28.48 -0.89 7.03
C ALA A 37 -29.12 0.51 6.83
N ASN A 38 -30.22 0.78 7.53
CA ASN A 38 -30.92 2.08 7.54
C ASN A 38 -30.30 3.12 8.50
N GLY A 39 -29.23 2.77 9.23
CA GLY A 39 -28.56 3.63 10.21
C GLY A 39 -29.20 3.66 11.60
N SER A 40 -30.26 2.88 11.84
CA SER A 40 -30.87 2.75 13.18
C SER A 40 -30.05 1.82 14.08
N ALA A 41 -29.98 2.14 15.37
CA ALA A 41 -29.28 1.30 16.35
C ALA A 41 -30.08 0.04 16.70
N LEU A 42 -29.46 -1.11 16.50
CA LEU A 42 -30.03 -2.43 16.79
C LEU A 42 -29.89 -2.82 18.25
N ALA A 43 -28.72 -2.56 18.82
CA ALA A 43 -28.40 -2.87 20.21
C ALA A 43 -27.42 -1.83 20.76
N PHE A 44 -27.14 -1.94 22.05
CA PHE A 44 -26.14 -1.13 22.73
C PHE A 44 -25.48 -2.00 23.80
N ASP A 45 -24.18 -2.24 23.64
CA ASP A 45 -23.41 -2.96 24.63
C ASP A 45 -22.51 -1.96 25.35
N PHE A 46 -22.51 -2.02 26.66
CA PHE A 46 -21.57 -1.28 27.50
C PHE A 46 -20.97 -2.26 28.51
N THR A 47 -19.65 -2.39 28.48
CA THR A 47 -18.94 -3.41 29.25
C THR A 47 -17.70 -2.84 29.93
N LEU A 48 -17.46 -3.30 31.15
CA LEU A 48 -16.18 -3.14 31.83
C LEU A 48 -15.36 -4.41 31.64
N VAL A 49 -14.23 -4.27 30.95
CA VAL A 49 -13.32 -5.36 30.61
C VAL A 49 -12.06 -5.22 31.46
N PHE A 50 -11.69 -6.28 32.18
CA PHE A 50 -10.47 -6.33 32.97
C PHE A 50 -9.54 -7.39 32.40
N ASN A 51 -8.32 -6.99 32.04
CA ASN A 51 -7.31 -7.85 31.46
C ASN A 51 -7.84 -8.72 30.30
N LYS A 52 -8.55 -8.08 29.35
CA LYS A 52 -9.25 -8.70 28.21
C LYS A 52 -10.45 -9.59 28.54
N ASN A 53 -10.84 -9.71 29.81
CA ASN A 53 -12.02 -10.46 30.22
C ASN A 53 -13.20 -9.52 30.52
N PRO A 54 -14.38 -9.66 29.87
CA PRO A 54 -15.54 -8.84 30.20
C PRO A 54 -16.06 -9.22 31.59
N LEU A 55 -15.97 -8.29 32.54
CA LEU A 55 -16.42 -8.52 33.91
C LEU A 55 -17.91 -8.23 34.07
N VAL A 56 -18.31 -7.00 33.74
CA VAL A 56 -19.65 -6.48 34.00
C VAL A 56 -20.20 -5.86 32.74
N CYS A 57 -21.47 -6.18 32.45
CA CYS A 57 -22.18 -5.74 31.26
C CYS A 57 -23.42 -4.96 31.69
N TYR A 58 -23.77 -3.92 30.92
CA TYR A 58 -24.99 -3.15 31.15
C TYR A 58 -26.18 -3.82 30.48
N ASP A 59 -27.24 -4.08 31.23
CA ASP A 59 -28.52 -4.54 30.70
C ASP A 59 -29.45 -3.33 30.48
N PRO A 60 -29.73 -2.95 29.23
CA PRO A 60 -30.59 -1.81 28.93
C PRO A 60 -32.08 -2.05 29.20
N ALA A 61 -32.53 -3.31 29.33
CA ALA A 61 -33.92 -3.62 29.67
C ALA A 61 -34.16 -3.52 31.18
N ALA A 62 -33.21 -4.01 31.98
CA ALA A 62 -33.26 -3.91 33.44
C ALA A 62 -32.65 -2.61 33.98
N GLN A 63 -32.06 -1.77 33.09
CA GLN A 63 -31.35 -0.53 33.40
C GLN A 63 -30.32 -0.66 34.52
N ARG A 64 -29.57 -1.76 34.54
CA ARG A 64 -28.60 -2.06 35.58
C ARG A 64 -27.40 -2.84 35.05
N PHE A 65 -26.32 -2.81 35.80
CA PHE A 65 -25.14 -3.61 35.52
C PHE A 65 -25.29 -5.02 36.07
N VAL A 66 -24.92 -6.02 35.28
CA VAL A 66 -24.95 -7.45 35.64
C VAL A 66 -23.58 -8.09 35.41
N PRO A 67 -23.17 -9.06 36.25
CA PRO A 67 -21.95 -9.81 36.00
C PRO A 67 -22.10 -10.61 34.70
N CYS A 68 -21.13 -10.48 33.79
CA CYS A 68 -21.09 -11.24 32.54
C CYS A 68 -19.84 -12.11 32.39
N ASP A 69 -18.88 -12.00 33.31
CA ASP A 69 -17.85 -13.03 33.49
C ASP A 69 -18.48 -14.29 34.08
N TRP A 70 -18.18 -15.45 33.50
CA TRP A 70 -18.59 -16.76 34.03
C TRP A 70 -17.39 -17.59 34.52
N GLY A 71 -16.20 -16.97 34.58
CA GLY A 71 -14.96 -17.61 34.97
C GLY A 71 -14.56 -17.34 36.42
N LEU A 72 -13.24 -17.29 36.63
CA LEU A 72 -12.62 -17.12 37.95
C LEU A 72 -13.02 -15.79 38.62
N LEU A 73 -13.39 -14.77 37.84
CA LEU A 73 -13.69 -13.43 38.34
C LEU A 73 -15.20 -13.21 38.53
N HIS A 74 -16.05 -14.23 38.38
CA HIS A 74 -17.52 -14.07 38.46
C HIS A 74 -17.97 -13.45 39.78
N ASN A 75 -17.45 -13.94 40.90
CA ASN A 75 -17.77 -13.40 42.23
C ASN A 75 -17.33 -11.93 42.36
N PHE A 76 -16.16 -11.60 41.81
CA PHE A 76 -15.66 -10.24 41.78
C PHE A 76 -16.51 -9.34 40.88
N ALA A 77 -16.94 -9.83 39.72
CA ALA A 77 -17.88 -9.14 38.84
C ALA A 77 -19.21 -8.84 39.53
N GLY A 78 -19.70 -9.74 40.38
CA GLY A 78 -20.88 -9.50 41.22
C GLY A 78 -20.71 -8.32 42.18
N VAL A 79 -19.56 -8.24 42.85
CA VAL A 79 -19.22 -7.10 43.74
C VAL A 79 -19.13 -5.80 42.94
N VAL A 80 -18.45 -5.83 41.79
CA VAL A 80 -18.33 -4.65 40.92
C VAL A 80 -19.70 -4.21 40.40
N ALA A 81 -20.56 -5.14 39.97
CA ALA A 81 -21.92 -4.84 39.54
C ALA A 81 -22.75 -4.21 40.67
N TYR A 82 -22.67 -4.75 41.89
CA TYR A 82 -23.34 -4.17 43.05
C TYR A 82 -22.89 -2.72 43.30
N VAL A 83 -21.58 -2.45 43.26
CA VAL A 83 -21.02 -1.11 43.45
C VAL A 83 -21.45 -0.15 42.34
N LEU A 84 -21.46 -0.58 41.08
CA LEU A 84 -21.88 0.24 39.94
C LEU A 84 -23.37 0.58 40.00
N ASN A 85 -24.19 -0.31 40.56
CA ASN A 85 -25.61 -0.10 40.77
C ASN A 85 -25.94 0.62 42.10
N ASN A 86 -24.95 0.90 42.96
CA ASN A 86 -25.15 1.56 44.26
C ASN A 86 -25.30 3.09 44.13
N GLY A 87 -26.21 3.52 43.24
CA GLY A 87 -26.45 4.90 42.84
C GLY A 87 -26.87 4.99 41.37
N THR A 88 -27.20 6.19 40.88
CA THR A 88 -27.67 6.38 39.50
C THR A 88 -26.57 6.80 38.52
N ALA A 89 -25.45 7.32 39.00
CA ALA A 89 -24.43 7.97 38.15
C ALA A 89 -23.89 7.07 37.00
N TRP A 90 -23.63 5.78 37.26
CA TRP A 90 -23.15 4.86 36.22
C TRP A 90 -24.25 4.44 35.25
N VAL A 91 -25.48 4.27 35.75
CA VAL A 91 -26.65 3.94 34.91
C VAL A 91 -26.99 5.13 34.00
N GLU A 92 -27.01 6.35 34.54
CA GLU A 92 -27.21 7.58 33.78
C GLU A 92 -26.12 7.76 32.71
N ARG A 93 -24.85 7.47 33.04
CA ARG A 93 -23.75 7.49 32.06
C ARG A 93 -23.95 6.46 30.94
N ALA A 94 -24.41 5.25 31.26
CA ALA A 94 -24.68 4.21 30.26
C ALA A 94 -25.83 4.63 29.33
N GLU A 95 -26.91 5.18 29.89
CA GLU A 95 -28.05 5.69 29.12
C GLU A 95 -27.69 6.89 28.25
N ALA A 96 -26.90 7.83 28.77
CA ALA A 96 -26.39 8.96 28.01
C ALA A 96 -25.53 8.49 26.81
N ARG A 97 -24.68 7.47 26.99
CA ARG A 97 -23.92 6.88 25.87
C ARG A 97 -24.81 6.15 24.87
N ARG A 98 -25.86 5.46 25.33
CA ARG A 98 -26.83 4.80 24.45
C ARG A 98 -27.58 5.81 23.58
N GLN A 99 -28.02 6.92 24.17
CA GLN A 99 -28.64 8.03 23.44
C GLN A 99 -27.66 8.67 22.46
N ALA A 100 -26.46 9.01 22.93
CA ALA A 100 -25.41 9.58 22.08
C ALA A 100 -25.06 8.66 20.90
N CYS A 101 -25.04 7.33 21.09
CA CYS A 101 -24.85 6.42 19.96
C CYS A 101 -25.92 6.64 18.88
N ARG A 102 -27.21 6.64 19.25
CA ARG A 102 -28.30 6.79 18.28
C ARG A 102 -28.19 8.10 17.51
N ASP A 103 -27.88 9.18 18.22
CA ASP A 103 -27.76 10.51 17.62
C ASP A 103 -26.53 10.62 16.70
N LEU A 104 -25.38 10.09 17.12
CA LEU A 104 -24.15 10.12 16.34
C LEU A 104 -24.19 9.15 15.15
N ALA A 105 -24.83 8.00 15.31
CA ALA A 105 -25.01 7.03 14.23
C ALA A 105 -25.70 7.68 13.03
N ALA A 106 -26.81 8.37 13.25
CA ALA A 106 -27.52 9.09 12.20
C ALA A 106 -26.63 10.14 11.50
N ARG A 107 -25.77 10.83 12.24
CA ARG A 107 -24.87 11.86 11.70
C ARG A 107 -23.74 11.28 10.85
N PHE A 108 -23.15 10.17 11.26
CA PHE A 108 -21.99 9.58 10.58
C PHE A 108 -22.34 8.46 9.59
N TRP A 109 -23.59 7.99 9.57
CA TRP A 109 -24.02 6.89 8.68
C TRP A 109 -23.69 7.15 7.21
N ALA A 110 -24.00 8.37 6.75
CA ALA A 110 -23.78 8.75 5.36
C ALA A 110 -22.30 8.82 4.98
N SER A 111 -21.42 9.26 5.90
CA SER A 111 -19.99 9.41 5.63
C SER A 111 -19.17 8.14 5.85
N ALA A 112 -19.71 7.16 6.58
CA ALA A 112 -19.08 5.87 6.82
C ALA A 112 -19.75 4.74 6.02
N ALA A 113 -20.95 4.32 6.40
CA ALA A 113 -21.60 3.12 5.85
C ALA A 113 -21.94 3.24 4.35
N LEU A 114 -22.37 4.44 3.93
CA LEU A 114 -22.70 4.74 2.53
C LEU A 114 -21.49 5.16 1.70
N ARG A 115 -20.31 5.33 2.32
CA ARG A 115 -19.09 5.66 1.60
C ARG A 115 -18.74 4.54 0.63
N ARG A 116 -18.39 4.94 -0.58
CA ARG A 116 -18.00 4.06 -1.67
C ARG A 116 -16.82 4.69 -2.41
N THR A 117 -15.69 4.01 -2.42
CA THR A 117 -14.51 4.43 -3.19
C THR A 117 -14.21 3.39 -4.27
N PRO A 118 -14.09 3.79 -5.55
CA PRO A 118 -13.79 2.85 -6.64
C PRO A 118 -12.37 2.27 -6.56
N PRO A 119 -12.18 0.96 -6.79
CA PRO A 119 -10.86 0.36 -6.87
C PRO A 119 -10.08 0.85 -8.08
N GLN A 120 -8.76 0.92 -7.90
CA GLN A 120 -7.80 1.00 -8.99
C GLN A 120 -7.17 -0.37 -9.22
N VAL A 121 -6.84 -0.67 -10.49
CA VAL A 121 -6.38 -2.00 -10.89
C VAL A 121 -5.17 -1.91 -11.81
N ARG A 122 -4.17 -2.76 -11.53
CA ARG A 122 -3.01 -2.95 -12.40
C ARG A 122 -2.62 -4.42 -12.44
N ILE A 123 -2.32 -4.89 -13.65
CA ILE A 123 -1.74 -6.22 -13.86
C ILE A 123 -0.23 -6.03 -14.01
N VAL A 124 0.53 -6.80 -13.23
CA VAL A 124 1.99 -6.88 -13.29
C VAL A 124 2.38 -8.29 -13.74
N PRO A 125 2.94 -8.45 -14.95
CA PRO A 125 3.49 -9.72 -15.40
C PRO A 125 4.92 -9.92 -14.89
N VAL A 126 5.21 -11.12 -14.38
CA VAL A 126 6.55 -11.54 -13.94
C VAL A 126 6.91 -12.84 -14.66
N PRO A 127 7.91 -12.84 -15.56
CA PRO A 127 8.39 -14.06 -16.21
C PRO A 127 8.92 -15.06 -15.18
N LEU A 128 8.56 -16.34 -15.31
CA LEU A 128 9.09 -17.38 -14.43
C LEU A 128 10.47 -17.84 -14.90
N PRO A 129 11.43 -18.04 -13.99
CA PRO A 129 12.71 -18.64 -14.34
C PRO A 129 12.53 -20.07 -14.84
N ASN A 130 13.40 -20.49 -15.77
CA ASN A 130 13.52 -21.87 -16.27
C ASN A 130 12.27 -22.46 -16.94
N THR A 131 11.24 -21.66 -17.25
CA THR A 131 10.02 -22.12 -17.92
C THR A 131 9.67 -21.18 -19.07
N PRO A 132 9.99 -21.55 -20.33
CA PRO A 132 9.75 -20.68 -21.48
C PRO A 132 8.26 -20.37 -21.61
N ASN A 133 7.94 -19.09 -21.83
CA ASN A 133 6.57 -18.55 -21.96
C ASN A 133 5.69 -18.64 -20.69
N ALA A 134 6.22 -19.12 -19.57
CA ALA A 134 5.52 -19.07 -18.30
C ALA A 134 5.61 -17.68 -17.67
N VAL A 135 4.46 -17.12 -17.31
CA VAL A 135 4.34 -15.78 -16.72
C VAL A 135 3.41 -15.88 -15.52
N LEU A 136 3.83 -15.29 -14.41
CA LEU A 136 2.98 -15.01 -13.26
C LEU A 136 2.32 -13.66 -13.46
N LEU A 137 1.01 -13.64 -13.52
CA LEU A 137 0.21 -12.43 -13.61
C LEU A 137 -0.32 -12.09 -12.21
N THR A 138 0.10 -10.94 -11.68
CA THR A 138 -0.43 -10.42 -10.42
C THR A 138 -1.38 -9.26 -10.71
N CYS A 139 -2.65 -9.42 -10.33
CA CYS A 139 -3.61 -8.32 -10.36
C CYS A 139 -3.62 -7.62 -9.00
N HIS A 140 -3.08 -6.41 -8.96
CA HIS A 140 -3.16 -5.53 -7.79
C HIS A 140 -4.43 -4.70 -7.87
N VAL A 141 -5.18 -4.69 -6.76
CA VAL A 141 -6.40 -3.91 -6.60
C VAL A 141 -6.26 -3.09 -5.31
N TRP A 142 -6.43 -1.76 -5.38
CA TRP A 142 -6.21 -0.89 -4.22
C TRP A 142 -7.11 0.35 -4.22
N GLY A 143 -7.13 1.05 -3.09
CA GLY A 143 -7.82 2.34 -2.95
C GLY A 143 -9.35 2.23 -2.86
N PHE A 144 -9.89 1.05 -2.56
CA PHE A 144 -11.33 0.81 -2.52
C PHE A 144 -11.89 0.76 -1.11
N TYR A 145 -13.18 1.06 -1.00
CA TYR A 145 -13.98 0.94 0.22
C TYR A 145 -15.45 0.70 -0.17
N PRO A 146 -16.16 -0.27 0.45
CA PRO A 146 -15.80 -1.06 1.63
C PRO A 146 -14.83 -2.22 1.35
N ALA A 147 -14.51 -3.01 2.37
CA ALA A 147 -13.64 -4.17 2.30
C ALA A 147 -14.09 -5.27 1.32
N GLU A 148 -15.41 -5.45 1.17
CA GLU A 148 -16.01 -6.51 0.37
C GLU A 148 -15.71 -6.33 -1.13
N VAL A 149 -14.89 -7.21 -1.70
CA VAL A 149 -14.48 -7.17 -3.11
C VAL A 149 -14.36 -8.58 -3.68
N THR A 150 -14.76 -8.76 -4.93
CA THR A 150 -14.60 -10.03 -5.66
C THR A 150 -13.70 -9.80 -6.85
N VAL A 151 -12.57 -10.50 -6.91
CA VAL A 151 -11.60 -10.39 -8.01
C VAL A 151 -11.54 -11.72 -8.75
N LEU A 152 -11.69 -11.69 -10.07
CA LEU A 152 -11.74 -12.86 -10.94
C LEU A 152 -10.70 -12.75 -12.04
N TRP A 153 -10.05 -13.86 -12.37
CA TRP A 153 -9.27 -13.98 -13.58
C TRP A 153 -10.10 -14.62 -14.69
N LEU A 154 -10.11 -13.97 -15.85
CA LEU A 154 -10.73 -14.47 -17.07
C LEU A 154 -9.63 -14.75 -18.10
N HIS A 155 -9.72 -15.90 -18.79
CA HIS A 155 -8.90 -16.21 -19.95
C HIS A 155 -9.82 -16.29 -21.17
N ASN A 156 -9.62 -15.40 -22.15
CA ASN A 156 -10.45 -15.30 -23.36
C ASN A 156 -11.97 -15.17 -23.12
N GLY A 157 -12.38 -14.78 -21.91
CA GLY A 157 -13.78 -14.61 -21.50
C GLY A 157 -14.24 -15.58 -20.42
N ASP A 158 -13.54 -16.70 -20.24
CA ASP A 158 -13.90 -17.76 -19.29
C ASP A 158 -13.18 -17.59 -17.95
N VAL A 159 -13.88 -17.84 -16.84
CA VAL A 159 -13.31 -17.73 -15.49
C VAL A 159 -12.31 -18.86 -15.26
N VAL A 160 -11.07 -18.50 -14.92
CA VAL A 160 -9.98 -19.47 -14.69
C VAL A 160 -9.46 -19.47 -13.25
N ALA A 161 -9.69 -18.41 -12.48
CA ALA A 161 -9.41 -18.39 -11.04
C ALA A 161 -10.29 -17.36 -10.32
N THR A 162 -10.72 -17.68 -9.10
CA THR A 162 -11.38 -16.75 -8.18
C THR A 162 -10.39 -16.27 -7.12
N GLY A 163 -10.52 -15.01 -6.72
CA GLY A 163 -9.70 -14.35 -5.72
C GLY A 163 -10.16 -14.58 -4.29
N ASP A 164 -11.02 -15.57 -4.02
CA ASP A 164 -11.61 -15.78 -2.69
C ASP A 164 -10.55 -16.08 -1.61
N THR A 165 -9.31 -16.35 -2.01
CA THR A 165 -8.16 -16.59 -1.12
C THR A 165 -7.22 -15.37 -0.96
N ALA A 166 -7.53 -14.23 -1.57
CA ALA A 166 -6.66 -13.07 -1.52
C ALA A 166 -6.72 -12.37 -0.15
N LYS A 167 -5.56 -12.17 0.47
CA LYS A 167 -5.46 -11.45 1.74
C LYS A 167 -5.84 -9.99 1.52
N LEU A 168 -6.93 -9.56 2.17
CA LEU A 168 -7.34 -8.16 2.22
C LEU A 168 -6.47 -7.41 3.23
N LEU A 169 -5.85 -6.30 2.82
CA LEU A 169 -5.00 -5.47 3.67
C LEU A 169 -5.64 -4.08 3.85
N PRO A 170 -5.86 -3.62 5.10
CA PRO A 170 -6.28 -2.26 5.37
C PRO A 170 -5.10 -1.28 5.29
N ASN A 171 -5.31 -0.11 4.70
CA ASN A 171 -4.28 0.93 4.55
C ASN A 171 -4.26 1.95 5.72
N GLY A 172 -5.29 1.96 6.56
CA GLY A 172 -5.43 2.93 7.67
C GLY A 172 -6.02 4.29 7.28
N ASP A 173 -6.23 4.54 5.98
CA ASP A 173 -6.83 5.75 5.41
C ASP A 173 -8.30 5.55 4.95
N TRP A 174 -8.96 4.52 5.50
CA TRP A 174 -10.28 4.04 5.07
C TRP A 174 -10.31 3.44 3.66
N THR A 175 -9.17 2.96 3.15
CA THR A 175 -9.13 2.15 1.95
C THR A 175 -8.49 0.79 2.19
N TYR A 176 -8.78 -0.14 1.29
CA TYR A 176 -8.25 -1.50 1.29
C TYR A 176 -7.46 -1.78 0.01
N GLN A 177 -6.62 -2.81 0.10
CA GLN A 177 -5.90 -3.38 -1.02
C GLN A 177 -5.91 -4.90 -0.98
N THR A 178 -5.85 -5.53 -2.15
CA THR A 178 -5.80 -6.98 -2.32
C THR A 178 -5.05 -7.34 -3.61
N GLN A 179 -4.58 -8.57 -3.71
CA GLN A 179 -3.91 -9.05 -4.92
C GLN A 179 -4.26 -10.51 -5.21
N VAL A 180 -4.46 -10.81 -6.50
CA VAL A 180 -4.71 -12.17 -6.98
C VAL A 180 -3.67 -12.52 -8.03
N THR A 181 -2.99 -13.64 -7.83
CA THR A 181 -1.96 -14.16 -8.74
C THR A 181 -2.52 -15.28 -9.61
N LEU A 182 -2.02 -15.37 -10.84
CA LEU A 182 -2.35 -16.45 -11.78
C LEU A 182 -1.07 -16.83 -12.56
N THR A 183 -0.63 -18.07 -12.42
CA THR A 183 0.49 -18.61 -13.21
C THR A 183 -0.03 -19.21 -14.50
N VAL A 184 0.47 -18.76 -15.64
CA VAL A 184 0.01 -19.19 -16.97
C VAL A 184 1.17 -19.38 -17.94
N THR A 185 0.97 -20.21 -18.96
CA THR A 185 1.84 -20.30 -20.13
C THR A 185 1.22 -19.50 -21.27
N ALA A 186 1.64 -18.24 -21.43
CA ALA A 186 0.99 -17.30 -22.34
C ALA A 186 1.38 -17.55 -23.80
N LYS A 187 0.39 -17.67 -24.69
CA LYS A 187 0.59 -17.81 -26.14
C LYS A 187 0.17 -16.53 -26.87
N ALA A 188 0.75 -16.30 -28.04
CA ALA A 188 0.36 -15.18 -28.89
C ALA A 188 -1.13 -15.24 -29.22
N GLY A 189 -1.87 -14.17 -28.91
CA GLY A 189 -3.33 -14.10 -29.07
C GLY A 189 -4.12 -14.30 -27.77
N ASP A 190 -3.53 -14.86 -26.72
CA ASP A 190 -4.21 -15.02 -25.44
C ASP A 190 -4.50 -13.66 -24.80
N THR A 191 -5.71 -13.50 -24.26
CA THR A 191 -6.10 -12.32 -23.50
C THR A 191 -6.53 -12.73 -22.10
N PHE A 192 -5.75 -12.32 -21.11
CA PHE A 192 -6.06 -12.47 -19.69
C PHE A 192 -6.70 -11.19 -19.18
N THR A 193 -7.79 -11.30 -18.42
CA THR A 193 -8.51 -10.14 -17.88
C THR A 193 -8.70 -10.31 -16.38
N CYS A 194 -8.24 -9.34 -15.60
CA CYS A 194 -8.62 -9.20 -14.21
C CYS A 194 -9.95 -8.44 -14.12
N SER A 195 -10.98 -9.08 -13.60
CA SER A 195 -12.33 -8.55 -13.44
C SER A 195 -12.64 -8.34 -11.97
N VAL A 196 -12.86 -7.09 -11.58
CA VAL A 196 -13.11 -6.69 -10.19
C VAL A 196 -14.57 -6.27 -10.03
N GLN A 197 -15.29 -6.94 -9.14
CA GLN A 197 -16.63 -6.58 -8.70
C GLN A 197 -16.53 -5.95 -7.31
N HIS A 198 -17.19 -4.81 -7.14
CA HIS A 198 -17.14 -4.05 -5.91
C HIS A 198 -18.38 -3.17 -5.79
N ALA A 199 -18.89 -2.95 -4.58
CA ALA A 199 -20.15 -2.23 -4.33
C ALA A 199 -20.15 -0.76 -4.78
N SER A 200 -18.99 -0.16 -5.07
CA SER A 200 -18.89 1.19 -5.63
C SER A 200 -19.00 1.24 -7.16
N LEU A 201 -19.03 0.09 -7.83
CA LEU A 201 -19.06 -0.01 -9.29
C LEU A 201 -20.37 -0.61 -9.77
N ASN A 202 -21.03 0.06 -10.73
CA ASN A 202 -22.24 -0.47 -11.38
C ASN A 202 -21.94 -1.65 -12.34
N ARG A 203 -20.70 -1.73 -12.83
CA ARG A 203 -20.23 -2.77 -13.75
C ARG A 203 -18.83 -3.22 -13.31
N PRO A 204 -18.45 -4.48 -13.55
CA PRO A 204 -17.13 -4.96 -13.17
C PRO A 204 -16.03 -4.18 -13.88
N LEU A 205 -15.01 -3.77 -13.12
CA LEU A 205 -13.81 -3.15 -13.67
C LEU A 205 -12.93 -4.22 -14.28
N ARG A 206 -12.71 -4.16 -15.59
CA ARG A 206 -11.95 -5.16 -16.35
C ARG A 206 -10.63 -4.57 -16.84
N LYS A 207 -9.51 -5.12 -16.37
CA LYS A 207 -8.17 -4.80 -16.90
C LYS A 207 -7.65 -5.97 -17.71
N ARG A 208 -7.30 -5.72 -18.98
CA ARG A 208 -6.79 -6.74 -19.90
C ARG A 208 -5.25 -6.72 -19.95
N TRP A 209 -4.69 -7.90 -20.15
CA TRP A 209 -3.29 -8.14 -20.44
C TRP A 209 -3.18 -9.23 -21.51
N GLY A 210 -2.24 -9.08 -22.43
CA GLY A 210 -1.87 -10.10 -23.41
C GLY A 210 -0.35 -10.10 -23.59
N PRO A 211 0.23 -11.20 -24.08
CA PRO A 211 1.67 -11.27 -24.34
C PRO A 211 2.05 -10.32 -25.48
N GLY A 212 3.12 -9.54 -25.28
CA GLY A 212 3.62 -8.55 -26.23
C GLY A 212 3.42 -7.10 -25.78
N LEU A 213 3.70 -6.15 -26.67
CA LEU A 213 3.53 -4.72 -26.42
C LEU A 213 2.04 -4.34 -26.49
N SER A 214 1.61 -3.47 -25.57
CA SER A 214 0.24 -2.91 -25.66
C SER A 214 0.06 -2.16 -26.98
N PRO A 215 -1.12 -2.19 -27.63
CA PRO A 215 -1.31 -1.58 -28.95
C PRO A 215 -0.86 -0.11 -29.03
N GLY A 216 -1.18 0.68 -28.00
CA GLY A 216 -0.75 2.08 -27.94
C GLY A 216 0.77 2.26 -27.78
N LEU A 217 1.44 1.34 -27.08
CA LEU A 217 2.89 1.36 -26.98
C LEU A 217 3.54 0.91 -28.29
N THR A 218 2.98 -0.08 -28.99
CA THR A 218 3.44 -0.51 -30.31
C THR A 218 3.42 0.65 -31.30
N VAL A 219 2.32 1.42 -31.35
CA VAL A 219 2.23 2.61 -32.21
C VAL A 219 3.27 3.66 -31.82
N LYS A 220 3.45 3.95 -30.53
CA LYS A 220 4.47 4.91 -30.07
C LYS A 220 5.89 4.48 -30.46
N VAL A 221 6.21 3.20 -30.27
CA VAL A 221 7.52 2.64 -30.65
C VAL A 221 7.71 2.70 -32.17
N ALA A 222 6.68 2.36 -32.95
CA ALA A 222 6.74 2.44 -34.41
C ALA A 222 6.96 3.87 -34.90
N VAL A 223 6.22 4.85 -34.36
CA VAL A 223 6.39 6.27 -34.70
C VAL A 223 7.80 6.73 -34.33
N ALA A 224 8.27 6.43 -33.11
CA ALA A 224 9.61 6.80 -32.68
C ALA A 224 10.68 6.20 -33.60
N ALA A 225 10.57 4.92 -33.94
CA ALA A 225 11.49 4.24 -34.85
C ALA A 225 11.50 4.90 -36.24
N VAL A 226 10.33 5.15 -36.83
CA VAL A 226 10.22 5.79 -38.15
C VAL A 226 10.81 7.20 -38.14
N THR A 227 10.49 7.99 -37.11
CA THR A 227 11.05 9.36 -36.99
C THR A 227 12.56 9.35 -36.82
N MET A 228 13.09 8.41 -36.04
CA MET A 228 14.54 8.26 -35.85
C MET A 228 15.21 7.86 -37.15
N THR A 229 14.67 6.89 -37.89
CA THR A 229 15.21 6.46 -39.18
C THR A 229 15.19 7.59 -40.21
N LEU A 230 14.12 8.38 -40.27
CA LEU A 230 14.01 9.50 -41.20
C LEU A 230 15.02 10.61 -40.87
N GLY A 231 15.16 10.94 -39.58
CA GLY A 231 16.16 11.91 -39.12
C GLY A 231 17.58 11.48 -39.45
N LEU A 232 17.90 10.18 -39.33
CA LEU A 232 19.22 9.63 -39.63
C LEU A 232 19.54 9.68 -41.13
N VAL A 233 18.55 9.43 -41.99
CA VAL A 233 18.70 9.52 -43.46
C VAL A 233 18.93 10.97 -43.90
N VAL A 234 18.16 11.92 -43.37
CA VAL A 234 18.33 13.36 -43.68
C VAL A 234 19.68 13.86 -43.20
N PHE A 235 20.10 13.46 -41.99
CA PHE A 235 21.41 13.81 -41.45
C PHE A 235 22.55 13.28 -42.32
N ALA A 236 22.49 12.00 -42.72
CA ALA A 236 23.48 11.38 -43.60
C ALA A 236 23.52 12.01 -45.00
N ALA A 237 22.37 12.35 -45.58
CA ALA A 237 22.31 13.03 -46.86
C ALA A 237 22.89 14.46 -46.78
N GLY A 238 22.63 15.17 -45.68
CA GLY A 238 23.18 16.49 -45.39
C GLY A 238 24.70 16.46 -45.26
N THR A 239 25.24 15.54 -44.46
CA THR A 239 26.69 15.37 -44.29
C THR A 239 27.37 14.96 -45.59
N PHE A 240 26.77 14.06 -46.38
CA PHE A 240 27.31 13.66 -47.67
C PHE A 240 27.34 14.82 -48.68
N SER A 241 26.27 15.63 -48.73
CA SER A 241 26.20 16.80 -49.61
C SER A 241 27.20 17.88 -49.21
N TYR A 242 27.37 18.10 -47.90
CA TYR A 242 28.38 19.01 -47.36
C TYR A 242 29.81 18.53 -47.65
N CYS A 243 30.11 17.25 -47.45
CA CYS A 243 31.41 16.67 -47.80
C CYS A 243 31.70 16.71 -49.31
N ARG A 244 30.66 16.69 -50.16
CA ARG A 244 30.81 16.84 -51.62
C ARG A 244 31.05 18.28 -52.07
N GLN A 245 30.69 19.27 -51.26
CA GLN A 245 31.05 20.65 -51.49
C GLN A 245 32.51 20.86 -51.05
N ALA A 246 33.46 20.49 -51.91
CA ALA A 246 34.81 21.04 -51.82
C ALA A 246 34.72 22.58 -52.00
N PRO A 247 35.57 23.38 -51.34
CA PRO A 247 35.60 24.82 -51.54
C PRO A 247 35.76 25.14 -53.04
N GLY A 248 34.78 25.83 -53.62
CA GLY A 248 34.86 26.27 -55.01
C GLY A 248 36.02 27.26 -55.22
N PRO A 249 36.75 27.23 -56.35
CA PRO A 249 37.78 28.21 -56.67
C PRO A 249 37.13 29.60 -56.84
N GLY A 250 37.64 30.60 -56.12
CA GLY A 250 37.35 32.00 -56.42
C GLY A 250 37.86 32.38 -57.82
N PRO A 251 37.26 33.35 -58.52
CA PRO A 251 37.70 33.73 -59.86
C PRO A 251 39.06 34.48 -59.82
N GLY A 252 40.05 34.03 -60.61
CA GLY A 252 41.30 34.77 -60.91
C GLY A 252 41.05 35.99 -61.81
N SER A 253 41.98 36.88 -62.18
CA SER A 253 43.45 36.99 -62.08
C SER A 253 43.84 38.41 -62.59
N GLY A 254 44.99 38.96 -62.18
CA GLY A 254 45.62 40.14 -62.83
C GLY A 254 47.10 40.33 -62.43
N PRO A 255 47.97 40.92 -63.27
CA PRO A 255 49.38 40.48 -63.43
C PRO A 255 50.46 41.42 -62.85
N GLY A 256 51.52 40.82 -62.27
CA GLY A 256 52.94 41.26 -62.16
C GLY A 256 53.29 42.62 -61.50
N PRO A 257 54.58 42.92 -61.14
CA PRO A 257 55.83 42.23 -61.51
C PRO A 257 56.86 41.98 -60.35
N GLY A 258 57.83 41.08 -60.61
CA GLY A 258 59.24 41.25 -60.19
C GLY A 258 59.77 40.44 -58.99
N PRO A 259 61.09 40.12 -58.93
CA PRO A 259 61.57 38.78 -58.54
C PRO A 259 62.54 38.76 -57.33
N ALA A 260 62.78 37.58 -56.76
CA ALA A 260 64.06 37.12 -56.15
C ALA A 260 63.82 35.79 -55.41
N SER A 261 64.14 34.65 -56.04
CA SER A 261 65.40 33.91 -55.89
C SER A 261 65.36 32.87 -54.76
N CYS A 262 65.40 31.58 -55.15
CA CYS A 262 65.75 30.46 -54.28
C CYS A 262 67.19 30.62 -53.75
N PRO A 263 67.56 29.94 -52.66
CA PRO A 263 68.11 28.60 -52.86
C PRO A 263 67.72 27.58 -51.77
N GLY A 264 67.75 26.31 -52.14
CA GLY A 264 67.80 25.21 -51.17
C GLY A 264 69.22 24.92 -50.72
N SER A 265 69.37 24.39 -49.49
CA SER A 265 70.21 23.24 -49.08
C SER A 265 70.71 23.34 -47.63
N GLY A 266 70.60 22.23 -46.89
CA GLY A 266 71.57 21.86 -45.84
C GLY A 266 71.23 22.10 -44.35
N PRO A 267 71.92 21.42 -43.41
CA PRO A 267 71.31 20.76 -42.24
C PRO A 267 71.89 21.17 -40.84
N GLY A 268 71.27 20.66 -39.76
CA GLY A 268 71.79 20.65 -38.36
C GLY A 268 71.68 22.01 -37.64
N SER A 269 71.45 22.14 -36.33
CA SER A 269 71.89 21.37 -35.16
C SER A 269 71.11 21.85 -33.91
N GLY A 270 70.99 20.99 -32.88
CA GLY A 270 70.41 21.34 -31.56
C GLY A 270 71.32 22.28 -30.73
N PRO A 271 71.15 22.43 -29.39
CA PRO A 271 70.79 21.38 -28.42
C PRO A 271 69.68 21.75 -27.40
N GLY A 272 69.25 20.74 -26.61
CA GLY A 272 68.31 20.84 -25.46
C GLY A 272 68.91 21.52 -24.22
N PRO A 273 68.52 21.19 -22.95
CA PRO A 273 67.73 20.07 -22.42
C PRO A 273 66.44 20.54 -21.66
N GLY A 274 65.34 19.78 -21.56
CA GLY A 274 65.09 18.60 -20.70
C GLY A 274 64.61 18.99 -19.28
N PRO A 275 63.89 18.16 -18.50
CA PRO A 275 63.14 16.96 -18.89
C PRO A 275 61.80 16.69 -18.13
N ALA A 276 61.14 15.60 -18.55
CA ALA A 276 60.38 14.60 -17.76
C ALA A 276 58.99 15.00 -17.19
N SER A 277 57.95 14.14 -17.16
CA SER A 277 57.82 12.70 -17.43
C SER A 277 56.32 12.30 -17.42
N CYS A 278 55.96 11.29 -18.21
CA CYS A 278 54.83 10.35 -17.98
C CYS A 278 55.43 9.00 -17.50
N PRO A 279 54.71 7.86 -17.31
CA PRO A 279 53.34 7.54 -16.89
C PRO A 279 53.34 6.42 -15.80
N GLY A 280 52.19 5.80 -15.45
CA GLY A 280 52.17 4.58 -14.64
C GLY A 280 50.85 3.79 -14.70
N SER A 281 50.97 2.46 -14.78
CA SER A 281 49.95 1.45 -15.06
C SER A 281 49.83 0.38 -13.95
N GLY A 282 48.60 -0.14 -13.74
CA GLY A 282 48.26 -1.46 -13.15
C GLY A 282 48.03 -1.53 -11.62
N PRO A 283 47.53 -2.67 -11.05
CA PRO A 283 46.79 -3.82 -11.59
C PRO A 283 45.54 -4.24 -10.75
N ASN A 284 44.78 -5.27 -11.19
CA ASN A 284 43.75 -6.01 -10.42
C ASN A 284 44.39 -6.86 -9.28
N PRO A 285 43.65 -7.22 -8.20
CA PRO A 285 43.00 -8.55 -8.12
C PRO A 285 41.64 -8.62 -7.35
N ALA A 286 40.89 -9.71 -7.51
CA ALA A 286 39.70 -10.13 -6.74
C ALA A 286 40.11 -11.09 -5.58
N PRO A 287 39.21 -11.86 -4.87
CA PRO A 287 37.78 -11.74 -4.52
C PRO A 287 37.48 -11.97 -2.99
N GLY A 288 36.21 -11.90 -2.54
CA GLY A 288 35.84 -12.45 -1.21
C GLY A 288 34.43 -12.15 -0.64
N LEU A 289 33.58 -13.19 -0.65
CA LEU A 289 32.58 -13.66 0.34
C LEU A 289 31.64 -12.71 1.13
N GLY A 290 30.33 -13.06 1.16
CA GLY A 290 29.39 -12.58 2.17
C GLY A 290 27.91 -12.91 1.92
N SER A 291 27.52 -14.17 2.13
CA SER A 291 26.14 -14.67 2.20
C SER A 291 25.53 -14.50 3.60
N GLY A 292 24.26 -14.10 3.70
CA GLY A 292 23.46 -14.13 4.93
C GLY A 292 21.95 -14.04 4.66
N PRO A 293 21.07 -14.62 5.52
CA PRO A 293 19.84 -15.30 5.09
C PRO A 293 18.51 -14.59 5.42
N SER A 294 17.42 -15.15 4.86
CA SER A 294 16.00 -14.83 5.08
C SER A 294 15.52 -15.05 6.52
N PRO A 295 14.33 -14.51 6.87
CA PRO A 295 13.46 -15.11 7.87
C PRO A 295 12.13 -15.62 7.28
N ASP A 296 11.81 -16.88 7.59
CA ASP A 296 10.49 -17.49 7.55
C ASP A 296 9.52 -16.82 8.54
N LEU A 297 8.24 -16.69 8.18
CA LEU A 297 7.14 -16.43 9.13
C LEU A 297 5.85 -17.13 8.68
N GLY A 298 5.38 -18.04 9.52
CA GLY A 298 4.19 -18.88 9.34
C GLY A 298 2.83 -18.14 9.44
N PRO A 299 1.71 -18.89 9.48
CA PRO A 299 0.39 -18.38 9.11
C PRO A 299 -0.31 -17.59 10.23
N GLY A 300 -0.84 -16.42 9.88
CA GLY A 300 -1.68 -15.58 10.74
C GLY A 300 -3.19 -15.88 10.61
N PRO A 301 -4.03 -15.35 11.53
CA PRO A 301 -5.36 -15.87 11.83
C PRO A 301 -6.45 -15.37 10.86
N ARG A 302 -7.51 -16.17 10.70
CA ARG A 302 -8.78 -15.77 10.07
C ARG A 302 -9.57 -14.86 11.02
N PHE A 303 -10.12 -13.76 10.52
CA PHE A 303 -11.09 -12.94 11.26
C PHE A 303 -12.34 -12.67 10.40
N GLY A 304 -13.50 -12.90 11.02
CA GLY A 304 -14.84 -12.60 10.51
C GLY A 304 -15.24 -11.12 10.73
N PRO A 305 -16.55 -10.80 10.60
CA PRO A 305 -17.02 -9.48 10.21
C PRO A 305 -16.84 -8.39 11.26
N SER A 306 -16.56 -7.17 10.78
CA SER A 306 -16.13 -6.01 11.56
C SER A 306 -17.23 -5.42 12.46
N THR A 307 -17.00 -5.46 13.77
CA THR A 307 -17.65 -4.59 14.77
C THR A 307 -16.95 -3.24 14.83
N ALA A 308 -17.69 -2.13 14.72
CA ALA A 308 -17.16 -0.80 14.97
C ALA A 308 -17.05 -0.57 16.49
N THR A 309 -15.81 -0.53 16.99
CA THR A 309 -15.48 -0.23 18.40
C THR A 309 -15.13 1.24 18.54
N CYS A 310 -15.80 1.97 19.43
CA CYS A 310 -15.39 3.31 19.83
C CYS A 310 -14.41 3.17 21.01
N ASP A 311 -13.10 3.12 20.72
CA ASP A 311 -12.05 3.13 21.74
C ASP A 311 -11.76 4.56 22.19
N HIS A 312 -12.13 4.88 23.43
CA HIS A 312 -11.52 5.99 24.17
C HIS A 312 -10.48 5.41 25.13
N VAL A 313 -9.20 5.66 24.84
CA VAL A 313 -8.05 5.42 25.72
C VAL A 313 -7.81 6.68 26.54
N VAL A 314 -7.92 6.57 27.88
CA VAL A 314 -7.13 7.21 28.98
C VAL A 314 -7.65 6.51 30.25
N THR A 315 -6.85 5.81 31.08
CA THR A 315 -5.80 6.34 31.96
C THR A 315 -4.79 5.23 32.29
N THR A 316 -3.50 5.47 32.05
CA THR A 316 -2.40 4.74 32.69
C THR A 316 -2.38 5.06 34.18
N LEU A 317 -2.46 4.04 35.02
CA LEU A 317 -1.99 4.07 36.41
C LEU A 317 -0.72 3.21 36.49
#